data_AF-A0A838FQF0-F1
#
_entry.id   AF-A0A838FQF0-F1
#
_cell.length_a   1.000
_cell.length_b   1.000
_cell.length_c   1.000
_cell.angle_alpha   90.00
_cell.angle_beta   90.00
_cell.angle_gamma   90.00
#
_symmetry.space_group_name_H-M   'P 1'
#
loop_
_entity.id
_entity.type
_entity.pdbx_description
1 polymer ?
#
loop_
_entity_poly.entity_id
_entity_poly.type
_entity_poly.pdbx_seq_one_letter_code
_entity_poly.pdbx_strand_id
1 'polypeptide(L)'
;LSAALRDALESSGHYLIKEEHDSRLAMNAARWFQPDLILCDPAMDGVNAGFVRELQKATLCKETPVVFVTRDGSGKSAVVSGGVLSGYSFLAGPVPLEQIGKYVAELLNPPAGAA
;
A
#
# COMPACT_ATOMS: atom_id res chain seq x y z
N LEU A 1 4.07 5.82 -7.11
CA LEU A 1 2.84 5.08 -7.51
C LEU A 1 2.29 5.68 -8.80
N SER A 2 1.36 5.01 -9.47
CA SER A 2 0.64 5.59 -10.62
C SER A 2 -0.17 6.82 -10.22
N ALA A 3 -0.14 7.89 -11.01
CA ALA A 3 -1.18 8.93 -10.96
C ALA A 3 -2.59 8.32 -11.11
N ALA A 4 -2.78 7.39 -12.06
CA ALA A 4 -4.07 6.72 -12.27
C ALA A 4 -4.59 5.91 -11.06
N LEU A 5 -3.70 5.32 -10.25
CA LEU A 5 -4.13 4.58 -9.05
C LEU A 5 -4.53 5.55 -7.95
N ARG A 6 -3.75 6.61 -7.75
CA ARG A 6 -4.07 7.70 -6.84
C ARG A 6 -5.43 8.29 -7.20
N ASP A 7 -5.64 8.66 -8.47
CA ASP A 7 -6.88 9.28 -8.92
C ASP A 7 -8.07 8.34 -8.73
N ALA A 8 -7.91 7.04 -9.00
CA ALA A 8 -8.95 6.04 -8.76
C ALA A 8 -9.33 5.98 -7.27
N LEU A 9 -8.35 5.98 -6.35
CA LEU A 9 -8.60 5.97 -4.92
C LEU A 9 -9.21 7.30 -4.44
N GLU A 10 -8.67 8.45 -4.85
CA GLU A 10 -9.22 9.76 -4.46
C GLU A 10 -10.64 9.98 -4.97
N SER A 11 -10.92 9.55 -6.21
CA SER A 11 -12.25 9.69 -6.83
C SER A 11 -13.35 8.89 -6.10
N SER A 12 -12.96 7.89 -5.29
CA SER A 12 -13.90 7.16 -4.44
C SER A 12 -14.46 8.02 -3.30
N GLY A 13 -13.77 9.11 -2.93
CA GLY A 13 -14.16 10.00 -1.83
C GLY A 13 -13.98 9.40 -0.42
N HIS A 14 -13.43 8.18 -0.31
CA HIS A 14 -13.26 7.46 0.96
C HIS A 14 -11.88 7.59 1.58
N TYR A 15 -10.88 8.03 0.80
CA TYR A 15 -9.48 8.00 1.21
C TYR A 15 -8.87 9.40 1.22
N LEU A 16 -8.15 9.70 2.29
CA LEU A 16 -7.18 10.80 2.33
C LEU A 16 -5.82 10.23 1.91
N ILE A 17 -5.21 10.80 0.86
CA ILE A 17 -3.95 10.27 0.31
C ILE A 17 -2.81 11.25 0.54
N LYS A 18 -1.71 10.74 1.09
CA LYS A 18 -0.41 11.42 1.17
C LYS A 18 0.60 10.62 0.36
N GLU A 19 1.08 11.21 -0.73
CA GLU A 19 2.12 10.61 -1.58
C GLU A 19 3.51 11.10 -1.15
N GLU A 20 4.49 10.19 -1.17
CA GLU A 20 5.91 10.53 -1.12
C GLU A 20 6.74 9.67 -2.07
N HIS A 21 7.72 10.31 -2.71
CA HIS A 21 8.57 9.71 -3.75
C HIS A 21 10.01 9.46 -3.30
N ASP A 22 10.40 9.91 -2.11
CA ASP A 22 11.71 9.66 -1.51
C ASP A 22 11.51 8.77 -0.28
N SER A 23 12.11 7.57 -0.30
CA SER A 23 12.00 6.59 0.78
C SER A 23 12.46 7.14 2.14
N ARG A 24 13.41 8.09 2.18
CA ARG A 24 13.87 8.74 3.41
C ARG A 24 12.82 9.68 3.98
N LEU A 25 12.07 10.36 3.12
CA LEU A 25 10.97 11.25 3.53
C LEU A 25 9.70 10.45 3.87
N ALA A 26 9.46 9.35 3.17
CA ALA A 26 8.30 8.48 3.37
C ALA A 26 8.17 7.99 4.82
N MET A 27 9.30 7.69 5.49
CA MET A 27 9.29 7.30 6.90
C MET A 27 8.75 8.40 7.82
N ASN A 28 9.20 9.64 7.60
CA ASN A 28 8.73 10.78 8.39
C ASN A 28 7.26 11.08 8.05
N ALA A 29 6.89 11.06 6.76
CA ALA A 29 5.52 11.26 6.34
C ALA A 29 4.57 10.24 6.97
N ALA A 30 4.92 8.95 6.98
CA ALA A 30 4.11 7.91 7.63
C ALA A 30 3.91 8.17 9.13
N ARG A 31 4.95 8.64 9.84
CA ARG A 31 4.85 8.96 11.28
C ARG A 31 3.91 10.13 11.57
N TRP A 32 3.93 11.17 10.74
CA TRP A 32 3.10 12.36 10.91
C TRP A 32 1.68 12.17 10.39
N PHE A 33 1.54 11.48 9.27
CA PHE A 33 0.26 11.24 8.61
C PHE A 33 -0.55 10.12 9.27
N GLN A 34 0.12 9.18 9.96
CA GLN A 34 -0.49 8.04 10.64
C GLN A 34 -1.47 7.26 9.74
N PRO A 35 -0.99 6.68 8.63
CA PRO A 35 -1.87 6.00 7.68
C PRO A 35 -2.45 4.70 8.25
N ASP A 36 -3.69 4.41 7.86
CA ASP A 36 -4.34 3.12 8.10
C ASP A 36 -3.88 2.03 7.10
N LEU A 37 -3.27 2.42 5.98
CA LEU A 37 -2.70 1.53 4.96
C LEU A 37 -1.54 2.23 4.24
N ILE A 38 -0.46 1.50 3.96
CA ILE A 38 0.67 2.00 3.19
C ILE A 38 0.74 1.26 1.86
N LEU A 39 0.69 2.00 0.75
CA LEU A 39 0.97 1.50 -0.59
C LEU A 39 2.42 1.84 -0.98
N CYS A 40 3.22 0.83 -1.33
CA CYS A 40 4.64 0.97 -1.65
C CYS A 40 4.92 0.52 -3.09
N ASP A 41 5.71 1.29 -3.84
CA ASP A 41 6.22 0.83 -5.14
C ASP A 41 7.58 0.14 -4.92
N PRO A 42 7.74 -1.17 -5.19
CA PRO A 42 9.02 -1.85 -4.99
C PRO A 42 10.10 -1.45 -6.00
N ALA A 43 9.74 -0.73 -7.07
CA ALA A 43 10.72 -0.14 -7.98
C ALA A 43 11.31 1.19 -7.44
N MET A 44 10.78 1.71 -6.32
CA MET A 44 11.28 2.92 -5.69
C MET A 44 12.60 2.65 -4.94
N ASP A 45 13.61 3.46 -5.22
CA ASP A 45 14.91 3.34 -4.55
C ASP A 45 14.79 3.48 -3.03
N GLY A 46 15.37 2.51 -2.32
CA GLY A 46 15.36 2.44 -0.85
C GLY A 46 14.13 1.77 -0.24
N VAL A 47 13.12 1.38 -1.04
CA VAL A 47 12.01 0.55 -0.58
C VAL A 47 12.43 -0.92 -0.60
N ASN A 48 12.70 -1.49 0.57
CA ASN A 48 13.12 -2.87 0.73
C ASN A 48 12.55 -3.50 2.02
N ALA A 49 12.87 -4.76 2.30
CA ALA A 49 12.43 -5.43 3.52
C ALA A 49 12.91 -4.73 4.81
N GLY A 50 14.06 -4.04 4.76
CA GLY A 50 14.57 -3.20 5.85
C GLY A 50 13.70 -1.98 6.11
N PHE A 51 13.28 -1.28 5.05
CA PHE A 51 12.33 -0.16 5.13
C PHE A 51 10.99 -0.58 5.77
N VAL A 52 10.43 -1.72 5.35
CA VAL A 52 9.21 -2.27 5.98
C VAL A 52 9.43 -2.58 7.46
N ARG A 53 10.57 -3.19 7.81
CA ARG A 53 10.91 -3.47 9.20
C ARG A 53 11.06 -2.18 10.02
N GLU A 54 11.59 -1.11 9.44
CA GLU A 54 11.69 0.18 10.12
C GLU A 54 10.33 0.84 10.33
N LEU A 55 9.44 0.77 9.33
CA LEU A 55 8.05 1.20 9.49
C LEU A 55 7.37 0.43 10.62
N GLN A 56 7.49 -0.90 10.63
CA GLN A 56 6.88 -1.76 11.66
C GLN A 56 7.50 -1.57 13.06
N LYS A 57 8.76 -1.11 13.16
CA LYS A 57 9.39 -0.76 14.44
C LYS A 57 8.83 0.55 15.01
N ALA A 58 8.35 1.45 14.17
CA ALA A 58 7.65 2.64 14.65
C ALA A 58 6.32 2.19 15.27
N THR A 59 6.12 2.45 16.55
CA THR A 59 4.91 2.04 17.29
C THR A 59 3.61 2.47 16.62
N LEU A 60 3.63 3.61 15.92
CA LEU A 60 2.49 4.15 15.17
C LEU A 60 2.17 3.39 13.89
N CYS A 61 3.13 2.68 13.29
CA CYS A 61 2.96 1.96 12.03
C CYS A 61 3.12 0.44 12.19
N LYS A 62 3.19 -0.05 13.43
CA LYS A 62 3.42 -1.47 13.75
C LYS A 62 2.29 -2.37 13.25
N GLU A 63 1.07 -1.87 13.29
CA GLU A 63 -0.14 -2.59 12.86
C GLU A 63 -0.63 -2.14 11.48
N THR A 64 -0.04 -1.09 10.92
CA THR A 64 -0.42 -0.58 9.60
C THR A 64 -0.05 -1.61 8.52
N PRO A 65 -1.02 -2.14 7.76
CA PRO A 65 -0.74 -3.02 6.63
C PRO A 65 0.12 -2.30 5.58
N VAL A 66 1.13 -3.01 5.08
CA VAL A 66 1.98 -2.53 3.99
C VAL A 66 1.72 -3.38 2.75
N VAL A 67 1.40 -2.71 1.66
CA VAL A 67 1.06 -3.33 0.39
C VAL A 67 1.98 -2.81 -0.70
N PHE A 68 2.78 -3.70 -1.26
CA PHE A 68 3.55 -3.42 -2.46
C PHE A 68 2.65 -3.45 -3.68
N VAL A 69 2.67 -2.38 -4.47
CA VAL A 69 1.92 -2.24 -5.70
C VAL A 69 2.89 -1.88 -6.82
N THR A 70 3.08 -2.81 -7.76
CA THR A 70 3.92 -2.61 -8.94
C THR A 70 3.05 -2.47 -10.16
N ARG A 71 3.36 -1.53 -11.04
CA ARG A 71 2.67 -1.39 -12.33
C ARG A 71 3.19 -2.42 -13.34
N ASP A 72 2.30 -2.94 -14.18
CA ASP A 72 2.74 -3.62 -15.40
C ASP A 72 3.23 -2.61 -16.47
N GLY A 73 3.94 -3.08 -17.49
CA GLY A 73 4.42 -2.21 -18.58
C GLY A 73 3.30 -1.51 -19.38
N SER A 74 2.02 -1.87 -19.19
CA SER A 74 0.86 -1.30 -19.88
C SER A 74 0.20 -0.13 -19.13
N GLY A 75 0.49 0.02 -17.83
CA GLY A 75 -0.08 1.07 -16.99
C GLY A 75 -1.53 0.87 -16.58
N LYS A 76 -2.16 -0.21 -17.01
CA LYS A 76 -3.57 -0.51 -16.77
C LYS A 76 -3.78 -1.54 -15.67
N SER A 77 -2.74 -2.25 -15.27
CA SER A 77 -2.83 -3.24 -14.22
C SER A 77 -1.67 -3.13 -13.24
N ALA A 78 -1.91 -3.56 -12.01
CA ALA A 78 -0.87 -3.62 -10.99
C ALA A 78 -0.81 -5.01 -10.36
N VAL A 79 0.37 -5.41 -9.96
CA VAL A 79 0.60 -6.58 -9.12
C VAL A 79 0.66 -6.09 -7.68
N VAL A 80 -0.12 -6.73 -6.80
CA VAL A 80 -0.26 -6.33 -5.40
C VAL A 80 0.27 -7.45 -4.49
N SER A 81 1.20 -7.10 -3.59
CA SER A 81 1.75 -7.99 -2.57
C SER A 81 1.64 -7.32 -1.21
N GLY A 82 0.73 -7.82 -0.36
CA GLY A 82 0.51 -7.30 0.98
C GLY A 82 1.18 -8.13 2.07
N GLY A 83 1.74 -7.46 3.07
CA GLY A 83 2.18 -8.07 4.32
C GLY A 83 1.39 -7.53 5.51
N VAL A 84 0.66 -8.42 6.18
CA VAL A 84 0.50 -8.40 7.63
C VAL A 84 1.36 -9.57 8.12
N LEU A 85 2.17 -9.40 9.15
CA LEU A 85 3.10 -10.46 9.61
C LEU A 85 2.30 -11.64 10.23
N SER A 86 1.73 -12.50 9.37
CA SER A 86 1.15 -13.84 9.58
C SER A 86 0.66 -14.48 8.26
N GLY A 87 1.39 -14.35 7.15
CA GLY A 87 1.02 -14.98 5.87
C GLY A 87 0.62 -13.95 4.82
N TYR A 88 1.54 -13.73 3.89
CA TYR A 88 1.39 -12.81 2.77
C TYR A 88 0.19 -13.18 1.90
N SER A 89 -0.67 -12.20 1.59
CA SER A 89 -1.65 -12.33 0.51
C SER A 89 -1.08 -11.67 -0.74
N PHE A 90 -0.77 -12.51 -1.73
CA PHE A 90 -0.37 -12.07 -3.07
C PHE A 90 -1.58 -12.16 -3.98
N LEU A 91 -1.83 -11.12 -4.78
CA LEU A 91 -2.69 -11.28 -5.95
C LEU A 91 -1.81 -11.86 -7.07
N ALA A 92 -2.11 -13.10 -7.47
CA ALA A 92 -1.38 -13.80 -8.50
C ALA A 92 -1.81 -13.29 -9.89
N GLY A 93 -1.17 -12.21 -10.34
CA GLY A 93 -1.28 -11.71 -11.71
C GLY A 93 -1.51 -10.20 -11.80
N PRO A 94 -1.54 -9.65 -13.02
CA PRO A 94 -1.87 -8.25 -13.24
C PRO A 94 -3.35 -7.99 -12.92
N VAL A 95 -3.61 -7.08 -11.99
CA VAL A 95 -4.95 -6.76 -11.49
C VAL A 95 -5.40 -5.40 -12.01
N PRO A 96 -6.62 -5.24 -12.55
CA PRO A 96 -7.14 -3.94 -12.97
C PRO A 96 -7.22 -2.95 -11.80
N LEU A 97 -7.02 -1.65 -12.06
CA LEU A 97 -7.05 -0.61 -11.03
C LEU A 97 -8.33 -0.62 -10.17
N GLU A 98 -9.49 -0.91 -10.76
CA GLU A 98 -10.77 -1.01 -10.04
C GLU A 98 -10.79 -2.13 -8.99
N GLN A 99 -10.10 -3.25 -9.27
CA GLN A 99 -10.00 -4.35 -8.31
C GLN A 99 -9.03 -4.03 -7.17
N ILE A 100 -8.03 -3.16 -7.40
CA ILE A 100 -7.13 -2.68 -6.34
C ILE A 100 -7.91 -1.86 -5.31
N GLY A 101 -8.86 -1.02 -5.75
CA GLY A 101 -9.72 -0.27 -4.84
C GLY A 101 -10.52 -1.19 -3.90
N LYS A 102 -11.07 -2.29 -4.42
CA LYS A 102 -11.78 -3.30 -3.62
C LYS A 102 -10.85 -3.98 -2.61
N TYR A 103 -9.66 -4.36 -3.05
CA TYR A 103 -8.65 -4.97 -2.18
C TYR A 103 -8.20 -4.02 -1.05
N VAL A 104 -8.00 -2.74 -1.37
CA VAL A 104 -7.70 -1.69 -0.38
C VAL A 104 -8.85 -1.55 0.64
N ALA A 105 -10.09 -1.53 0.17
CA ALA A 105 -11.26 -1.46 1.05
C ALA A 105 -11.37 -2.68 1.98
N GLU A 106 -11.13 -3.89 1.47
CA GLU A 106 -11.13 -5.12 2.27
C GLU A 106 -10.02 -5.15 3.32
N LEU A 107 -8.83 -4.63 3.01
CA LEU A 107 -7.75 -4.55 4.00
C LEU A 107 -8.04 -3.55 5.12
N LEU A 108 -8.67 -2.42 4.79
CA LEU A 108 -9.04 -1.39 5.77
C LEU A 108 -10.29 -1.77 6.57
N ASN A 109 -11.17 -2.60 6.01
CA ASN A 109 -12.40 -3.06 6.66
C ASN A 109 -12.61 -4.55 6.37
N PRO A 110 -11.86 -5.45 7.03
CA PRO A 110 -11.96 -6.87 6.79
C PRO A 110 -13.37 -7.38 7.15
N PRO A 111 -13.97 -8.26 6.34
CA PRO A 111 -15.26 -8.85 6.67
C PRO A 111 -15.17 -9.58 8.02
N ALA A 112 -16.20 -9.42 8.85
CA ALA A 112 -16.25 -10.01 10.18
C ALA A 112 -16.02 -11.54 10.12
N GLY A 113 -14.92 -12.02 10.70
CA GLY A 113 -14.57 -13.44 10.77
C GLY A 113 -13.26 -13.86 10.08
N ALA A 114 -12.48 -12.93 9.52
CA ALA A 114 -11.21 -13.22 8.84
C ALA A 114 -9.94 -13.10 9.71
N ALA A 115 -10.06 -13.11 11.04
CA ALA A 115 -8.92 -13.00 11.98
C ALA A 115 -8.62 -14.32 12.69
#